data_AF-A0A2S7FBC7-F1
#
_entry.id   AF-A0A2S7FBC7-F1
#
_cell.length_a   1.000
_cell.length_b   1.000
_cell.length_c   1.000
_cell.angle_alpha   90.00
_cell.angle_beta   90.00
_cell.angle_gamma   90.00
#
_symmetry.space_group_name_H-M   'P 1'
#
loop_
_entity.id
_entity.type
_entity.pdbx_description
1 polymer ?
#
loop_
_entity_poly.entity_id
_entity_poly.type
_entity_poly.pdbx_seq_one_letter_code
_entity_poly.pdbx_strand_id
1 'polypeptide(L)'
;MRYTRYEYKKQGKIKFVMSVVLVATVSIGSGLYISKFLFSTKETSNMTQVTQKQNETVQSQGIMALQCGYYSKKENADISIPTISSYCQPFVVEENGNYRVIAGLYDDELGMKKLDELKGKGIDVAKVSIQIPTDTLEGKKIFQIVEGFLQITSKFEESDVKSVKTADFKTWVDGIINDGNSIQSEKLKNIQSYVQSLPDEISKSNSADSVQSLYTLIKS
;
A
#
# COMPACT_ATOMS: atom_id res chain seq x y z
N MET A 1 2.99 6.51 68.64
CA MET A 1 2.62 6.81 67.23
C MET A 1 2.27 5.50 66.55
N ARG A 2 1.04 5.35 66.05
CA ARG A 2 0.60 4.12 65.36
C ARG A 2 0.69 4.36 63.85
N TYR A 3 1.54 3.60 63.17
CA TYR A 3 1.63 3.61 61.71
C TYR A 3 0.51 2.77 61.13
N THR A 4 -0.26 3.33 60.20
CA THR A 4 -1.23 2.59 59.38
C THR A 4 -0.48 1.89 58.25
N ARG A 5 -0.49 0.57 58.25
CA ARG A 5 0.05 -0.25 57.16
C ARG A 5 -1.01 -0.30 56.05
N TYR A 6 -0.66 0.16 54.85
CA TYR A 6 -1.55 0.08 53.69
C TYR A 6 -1.61 -1.37 53.18
N GLU A 7 -2.77 -2.01 53.28
CA GLU A 7 -3.03 -3.28 52.61
C GLU A 7 -3.45 -3.04 51.16
N TYR A 8 -2.57 -3.37 50.20
CA TYR A 8 -2.92 -3.39 48.79
C TYR A 8 -3.76 -4.65 48.49
N LYS A 9 -5.07 -4.47 48.24
CA LYS A 9 -5.92 -5.54 47.68
C LYS A 9 -5.52 -5.79 46.22
N LYS A 10 -5.03 -7.00 45.93
CA LYS A 10 -4.76 -7.49 44.56
C LYS A 10 -6.03 -7.36 43.71
N GLN A 11 -6.03 -6.45 42.74
CA GLN A 11 -7.08 -6.40 41.72
C GLN A 11 -6.92 -7.58 40.75
N GLY A 12 -8.00 -8.33 40.55
CA GLY A 12 -8.03 -9.51 39.71
C GLY A 12 -7.82 -9.20 38.23
N LYS A 13 -7.06 -10.07 37.54
CA LYS A 13 -6.69 -10.00 36.11
C LYS A 13 -7.88 -9.80 35.14
N ILE A 14 -9.11 -10.05 35.59
CA ILE A 14 -10.35 -9.91 34.81
C ILE A 14 -10.61 -8.46 34.36
N LYS A 15 -10.23 -7.45 35.15
CA LYS A 15 -10.43 -6.04 34.76
C LYS A 15 -9.56 -5.62 33.57
N PHE A 16 -8.37 -6.21 33.42
CA PHE A 16 -7.46 -5.95 32.30
C PHE A 16 -7.96 -6.63 31.01
N VAL A 17 -8.44 -7.87 31.11
CA VAL A 17 -9.01 -8.60 29.95
C VAL A 17 -10.25 -7.87 29.44
N MET A 18 -11.11 -7.37 30.33
CA MET A 18 -12.28 -6.60 29.92
C MET A 18 -11.93 -5.27 29.25
N SER A 19 -10.88 -4.56 29.67
CA SER A 19 -10.48 -3.32 28.97
C SER A 19 -9.91 -3.60 27.58
N VAL A 20 -9.17 -4.70 27.39
CA VAL A 20 -8.65 -5.10 26.07
C VAL A 20 -9.77 -5.50 25.11
N VAL A 21 -10.80 -6.22 25.59
CA VAL A 21 -11.96 -6.58 24.76
C VAL A 21 -12.78 -5.35 24.36
N LEU A 22 -12.91 -4.36 25.24
CA LEU A 22 -13.63 -3.11 24.96
C LEU A 22 -12.92 -2.22 23.93
N VAL A 23 -11.58 -2.16 23.96
CA VAL A 23 -10.80 -1.43 22.94
C VAL A 23 -10.86 -2.15 21.59
N ALA A 24 -10.87 -3.48 21.57
CA ALA A 24 -10.98 -4.28 20.34
C ALA A 24 -12.35 -4.10 19.64
N THR A 25 -13.45 -4.02 20.39
CA THR A 25 -14.79 -3.85 19.79
C THR A 25 -15.03 -2.45 19.25
N VAL A 26 -14.50 -1.41 19.91
CA VAL A 26 -14.62 -0.02 19.43
C VAL A 26 -13.79 0.19 18.16
N SER A 27 -12.60 -0.40 18.07
CA SER A 27 -11.74 -0.27 16.87
C SER A 27 -12.30 -1.00 15.63
N ILE A 28 -13.02 -2.10 15.81
CA ILE A 28 -13.71 -2.80 14.71
C ILE A 28 -14.97 -2.05 14.26
N GLY A 29 -15.73 -1.46 15.19
CA GLY A 29 -16.95 -0.71 14.88
C GLY A 29 -16.71 0.61 14.13
N SER A 30 -15.63 1.33 14.47
CA SER A 30 -15.28 2.60 13.81
C SER A 30 -14.73 2.42 12.40
N GLY A 31 -14.03 1.31 12.13
CA GLY A 31 -13.39 1.07 10.83
C GLY A 31 -14.39 0.90 9.67
N LEU A 32 -15.52 0.23 9.91
CA LEU A 32 -16.54 0.02 8.88
C LEU A 32 -17.31 1.31 8.51
N TYR A 33 -17.55 2.20 9.48
CA TYR A 33 -18.31 3.43 9.23
C TYR A 33 -17.49 4.56 8.59
N ILE A 34 -16.20 4.66 8.89
CA ILE A 34 -15.32 5.68 8.29
C ILE A 34 -15.11 5.44 6.78
N SER A 35 -15.14 4.17 6.34
CA SER A 35 -15.00 3.80 4.92
C SER A 35 -16.13 4.38 4.04
N LYS A 36 -17.37 4.47 4.51
CA LYS A 36 -18.46 5.05 3.71
C LYS A 36 -18.43 6.58 3.66
N PHE A 37 -17.84 7.25 4.65
CA PHE A 37 -17.82 8.71 4.71
C PHE A 37 -16.65 9.33 3.94
N LEU A 38 -15.46 8.71 4.00
CA LEU A 38 -14.28 9.17 3.26
C LEU A 38 -14.40 8.95 1.75
N PHE A 39 -15.11 7.91 1.31
CA PHE A 39 -15.28 7.61 -0.12
C PHE A 39 -16.47 8.33 -0.79
N SER A 40 -17.38 8.96 -0.03
CA SER A 40 -18.49 9.77 -0.60
C SER A 40 -18.17 11.26 -0.79
N THR A 41 -16.99 11.74 -0.37
CA THR A 41 -16.64 13.18 -0.42
C THR A 41 -15.47 13.46 -1.36
N LYS A 42 -15.59 13.05 -2.62
CA LYS A 42 -14.79 13.66 -3.70
C LYS A 42 -15.69 13.92 -4.91
N GLU A 43 -16.59 14.89 -4.75
CA GLU A 43 -17.07 15.69 -5.87
C GLU A 43 -16.56 17.14 -5.74
N THR A 44 -15.74 17.51 -6.73
CA THR A 44 -15.58 18.82 -7.37
C THR A 44 -15.03 20.03 -6.59
N SER A 45 -13.85 20.48 -7.02
CA SER A 45 -13.59 21.90 -7.31
C SER A 45 -12.65 22.07 -8.52
N ASN A 46 -13.13 22.79 -9.54
CA ASN A 46 -12.39 23.32 -10.69
C ASN A 46 -11.29 24.31 -10.17
N MET A 47 -10.19 24.66 -10.84
CA MET A 47 -9.98 25.03 -12.24
C MET A 47 -8.48 25.36 -12.43
N THR A 48 -7.81 24.89 -13.48
CA THR A 48 -6.92 25.73 -14.31
C THR A 48 -6.74 25.08 -15.69
N GLN A 49 -7.22 25.77 -16.72
CA GLN A 49 -7.04 25.42 -18.13
C GLN A 49 -5.59 25.63 -18.57
N VAL A 50 -4.99 24.61 -19.18
CA VAL A 50 -4.05 24.80 -20.29
C VAL A 50 -4.45 23.84 -21.40
N THR A 51 -4.79 24.43 -22.55
CA THR A 51 -5.22 23.78 -23.78
C THR A 51 -4.14 22.88 -24.36
N GLN A 52 -4.39 21.57 -24.48
CA GLN A 52 -3.83 20.75 -25.56
C GLN A 52 -4.84 19.69 -26.03
N LYS A 53 -5.10 19.77 -27.35
CA LYS A 53 -5.73 18.82 -28.29
C LYS A 53 -6.47 17.60 -27.72
N GLN A 54 -7.77 17.53 -28.07
CA GLN A 54 -8.60 16.32 -28.08
C GLN A 54 -7.86 15.15 -28.75
N ASN A 55 -7.25 14.30 -27.92
CA ASN A 55 -7.29 12.87 -28.08
C ASN A 55 -8.31 12.37 -27.06
N GLU A 56 -9.09 11.35 -27.40
CA GLU A 56 -10.05 10.72 -26.50
C GLU A 56 -9.38 10.48 -25.13
N THR A 57 -9.82 11.21 -24.11
CA THR A 57 -9.22 11.14 -22.78
C THR A 57 -9.59 9.81 -22.16
N VAL A 58 -8.75 8.79 -22.36
CA VAL A 58 -8.80 7.56 -21.58
C VAL A 58 -8.65 8.00 -20.11
N GLN A 59 -9.70 7.77 -19.31
CA GLN A 59 -9.62 8.01 -17.88
C GLN A 59 -8.54 7.06 -17.33
N SER A 60 -7.50 7.60 -16.69
CA SER A 60 -6.44 6.82 -16.07
C SER A 60 -6.07 7.42 -14.71
N GLN A 61 -5.70 6.54 -13.78
CA GLN A 61 -5.30 6.92 -12.45
C GLN A 61 -3.82 6.57 -12.26
N GLY A 62 -3.10 7.50 -11.63
CA GLY A 62 -1.67 7.42 -11.44
C GLY A 62 -1.30 6.70 -10.16
N ILE A 63 -0.26 5.86 -10.25
CA ILE A 63 0.52 5.36 -9.13
C ILE A 63 1.95 5.84 -9.32
N MET A 64 2.60 6.18 -8.22
CA MET A 64 3.96 6.66 -8.19
C MET A 64 4.92 5.57 -7.72
N ALA A 65 5.86 5.17 -8.58
CA ALA A 65 7.03 4.41 -8.15
C ALA A 65 8.21 5.38 -7.95
N LEU A 66 8.89 5.26 -6.81
CA LEU A 66 10.10 6.02 -6.52
C LEU A 66 11.32 5.20 -6.88
N GLN A 67 12.08 5.63 -7.88
CA GLN A 67 13.27 4.93 -8.36
C GLN A 67 14.53 5.58 -7.79
N CYS A 68 15.38 4.80 -7.13
CA CYS A 68 16.64 5.26 -6.55
C CYS A 68 17.88 4.80 -7.33
N GLY A 69 17.70 4.08 -8.43
CA GLY A 69 18.81 3.72 -9.30
C GLY A 69 18.41 2.89 -10.52
N TYR A 70 19.29 2.88 -11.51
CA TYR A 70 19.20 2.04 -12.70
C TYR A 70 20.59 1.56 -13.10
N TYR A 71 20.78 0.25 -13.14
CA TYR A 71 22.10 -0.37 -13.24
C TYR A 71 22.11 -1.44 -14.32
N SER A 72 23.23 -1.58 -15.01
CA SER A 72 23.44 -2.64 -16.01
C SER A 72 23.91 -3.96 -15.38
N LYS A 73 24.26 -3.97 -14.09
CA LYS A 73 24.72 -5.15 -13.35
C LYS A 73 23.92 -5.30 -12.06
N LYS A 74 23.53 -6.53 -11.73
CA LYS A 74 22.72 -6.83 -10.54
C LYS A 74 23.45 -6.46 -9.26
N GLU A 75 24.74 -6.76 -9.20
CA GLU A 75 25.58 -6.53 -8.02
C GLU A 75 25.58 -5.04 -7.63
N ASN A 76 25.57 -4.14 -8.62
CA ASN A 76 25.54 -2.70 -8.35
C ASN A 76 24.17 -2.24 -7.82
N ALA A 77 23.09 -2.86 -8.28
CA ALA A 77 21.76 -2.60 -7.74
C ALA A 77 21.64 -3.11 -6.30
N ASP A 78 22.14 -4.31 -6.02
CA ASP A 78 22.09 -4.93 -4.70
C ASP A 78 22.93 -4.14 -3.66
N ILE A 79 24.05 -3.55 -4.06
CA ILE A 79 24.90 -2.72 -3.19
C ILE A 79 24.21 -1.41 -2.76
N SER A 80 23.25 -0.87 -3.54
CA SER A 80 22.56 0.37 -3.17
C SER A 80 21.39 0.16 -2.20
N ILE A 81 20.87 -1.06 -2.10
CA ILE A 81 19.74 -1.43 -1.24
C ILE A 81 19.97 -1.02 0.23
N PRO A 82 21.08 -1.39 0.91
CA PRO A 82 21.25 -1.10 2.34
C PRO A 82 21.21 0.39 2.70
N THR A 83 21.69 1.25 1.79
CA THR A 83 21.68 2.71 1.96
C THR A 83 20.26 3.26 2.04
N ILE A 84 19.32 2.62 1.33
CA ILE A 84 17.94 3.07 1.16
C ILE A 84 16.99 2.36 2.16
N SER A 85 17.33 1.13 2.57
CA SER A 85 16.55 0.31 3.52
C SER A 85 16.30 0.95 4.88
N SER A 86 17.09 1.97 5.26
CA SER A 86 16.87 2.71 6.51
C SER A 86 15.63 3.61 6.48
N TYR A 87 15.11 3.94 5.29
CA TYR A 87 14.04 4.91 5.09
C TYR A 87 12.77 4.31 4.48
N CYS A 88 12.91 3.17 3.81
CA CYS A 88 11.83 2.48 3.10
C CYS A 88 12.21 1.01 2.87
N GLN A 89 11.39 0.29 2.11
CA GLN A 89 11.62 -1.12 1.78
C GLN A 89 11.89 -1.26 0.29
N PRO A 90 13.14 -0.98 -0.15
CA PRO A 90 13.47 -1.01 -1.56
C PRO A 90 13.52 -2.43 -2.10
N PHE A 91 13.28 -2.58 -3.40
CA PHE A 91 13.36 -3.83 -4.14
C PHE A 91 13.97 -3.61 -5.53
N VAL A 92 14.47 -4.68 -6.14
CA VAL A 92 15.13 -4.64 -7.46
C VAL A 92 14.26 -5.33 -8.50
N VAL A 93 14.02 -4.66 -9.63
CA VAL A 93 13.30 -5.22 -10.78
C VAL A 93 14.23 -5.30 -11.98
N GLU A 94 14.29 -6.46 -12.61
CA GLU A 94 14.99 -6.65 -13.88
C GLU A 94 14.08 -6.23 -15.05
N GLU A 95 14.60 -5.39 -15.95
CA GLU A 95 13.92 -4.94 -17.15
C GLU A 95 14.94 -4.78 -18.29
N ASN A 96 14.73 -5.50 -19.39
CA ASN A 96 15.58 -5.44 -20.58
C ASN A 96 17.08 -5.65 -20.28
N GLY A 97 17.39 -6.59 -19.38
CA GLY A 97 18.76 -6.90 -18.94
C GLY A 97 19.41 -5.85 -18.02
N ASN A 98 18.65 -4.85 -17.58
CA ASN A 98 19.07 -3.86 -16.59
C ASN A 98 18.25 -4.02 -15.30
N TYR A 99 18.73 -3.41 -14.22
CA TYR A 99 18.19 -3.56 -12.87
C TYR A 99 17.77 -2.18 -12.34
N ARG A 100 16.47 -1.99 -12.11
CA ARG A 100 15.91 -0.81 -11.45
C ARG A 100 15.83 -1.05 -9.96
N VAL A 101 16.29 -0.09 -9.17
CA VAL A 101 16.08 -0.07 -7.72
C VAL A 101 14.90 0.85 -7.43
N ILE A 102 13.84 0.27 -6.88
CA ILE A 102 12.60 0.96 -6.54
C ILE A 102 12.51 1.04 -5.02
N ALA A 103 12.35 2.24 -4.47
CA ALA A 103 12.21 2.49 -3.04
C ALA A 103 10.82 2.12 -2.49
N GLY A 104 9.79 2.19 -3.34
CA GLY A 104 8.42 1.86 -2.98
C GLY A 104 7.42 2.30 -4.05
N LEU A 105 6.17 1.85 -3.88
CA LEU A 105 5.01 2.30 -4.64
C LEU A 105 4.11 3.11 -3.71
N TYR A 106 3.55 4.19 -4.24
CA TYR A 106 2.74 5.14 -3.49
C TYR A 106 1.61 5.68 -4.38
N ASP A 107 0.54 6.17 -3.74
CA ASP A 107 -0.32 7.14 -4.40
C ASP A 107 0.44 8.45 -4.65
N ASP A 108 -0.15 9.35 -5.43
CA ASP A 108 0.53 10.60 -5.82
C ASP A 108 0.84 11.52 -4.63
N GLU A 109 -0.01 11.56 -3.60
CA GLU A 109 0.15 12.47 -2.45
C GLU A 109 1.25 11.97 -1.52
N LEU A 110 1.17 10.71 -1.08
CA LEU A 110 2.17 10.06 -0.25
C LEU A 110 3.51 9.94 -1.00
N GLY A 111 3.46 9.66 -2.30
CA GLY A 111 4.63 9.54 -3.15
C GLY A 111 5.42 10.83 -3.24
N MET A 112 4.76 11.98 -3.42
CA MET A 112 5.44 13.29 -3.42
C MET A 112 6.06 13.62 -2.06
N LYS A 113 5.35 13.36 -0.96
CA LYS A 113 5.90 13.55 0.39
C LYS A 113 7.15 12.70 0.61
N LYS A 114 7.11 11.43 0.20
CA LYS A 114 8.24 10.51 0.35
C LYS A 114 9.40 10.85 -0.58
N LEU A 115 9.12 11.32 -1.79
CA LEU A 115 10.12 11.85 -2.72
C LEU A 115 10.93 12.98 -2.08
N ASP A 116 10.24 13.97 -1.49
CA ASP A 116 10.89 15.10 -0.85
C ASP A 116 11.67 14.70 0.42
N GLU A 117 11.14 13.75 1.20
CA GLU A 117 11.83 13.16 2.35
C GLU A 117 13.16 12.52 1.93
N LEU A 118 13.15 11.65 0.93
CA LEU A 118 14.35 10.95 0.45
C LEU A 118 15.38 11.93 -0.13
N LYS A 119 14.94 12.92 -0.92
CA LYS A 119 15.84 13.99 -1.41
C LYS A 119 16.46 14.79 -0.28
N GLY A 120 15.67 15.12 0.75
CA GLY A 120 16.15 15.82 1.95
C GLY A 120 17.19 15.01 2.75
N LYS A 121 17.21 13.69 2.60
CA LYS A 121 18.24 12.79 3.16
C LYS A 121 19.45 12.60 2.24
N GLY A 122 19.51 13.29 1.09
CA GLY A 122 20.60 13.16 0.13
C GLY A 122 20.52 11.91 -0.74
N ILE A 123 19.37 11.21 -0.76
CA ILE A 123 19.14 10.07 -1.63
C ILE A 123 18.68 10.59 -2.99
N ASP A 124 19.39 10.19 -4.05
CA ASP A 124 18.94 10.47 -5.41
C ASP A 124 17.72 9.59 -5.73
N VAL A 125 16.62 10.25 -6.08
CA VAL A 125 15.34 9.59 -6.32
C VAL A 125 14.58 10.28 -7.45
N ALA A 126 14.12 9.47 -8.40
CA ALA A 126 13.34 9.86 -9.54
C ALA A 126 11.91 9.35 -9.43
N LYS A 127 10.96 10.15 -9.88
CA LYS A 127 9.56 9.76 -10.00
C LYS A 127 9.33 8.96 -11.27
N VAL A 128 8.70 7.80 -11.16
CA VAL A 128 8.17 7.02 -12.28
C VAL A 128 6.64 6.93 -12.14
N SER A 129 5.91 7.54 -13.07
CA SER A 129 4.45 7.49 -13.08
C SER A 129 3.97 6.24 -13.82
N ILE A 130 3.11 5.47 -13.15
CA ILE A 130 2.43 4.29 -13.69
C ILE A 130 0.97 4.70 -13.88
N GLN A 131 0.47 4.62 -15.12
CA GLN A 131 -0.91 4.96 -15.43
C GLN A 131 -1.71 3.67 -15.60
N ILE A 132 -2.76 3.51 -14.80
CA ILE A 132 -3.72 2.42 -14.94
C ILE A 132 -4.96 2.97 -15.64
N PRO A 133 -5.30 2.51 -16.85
CA PRO A 133 -6.56 2.87 -17.51
C PRO A 133 -7.75 2.45 -16.65
N THR A 134 -8.72 3.33 -16.47
CA THR A 134 -9.97 3.12 -15.70
C THR A 134 -11.22 3.50 -16.49
N ASP A 135 -11.07 3.67 -17.80
CA ASP A 135 -12.16 3.78 -18.76
C ASP A 135 -13.08 2.55 -18.74
N THR A 136 -12.53 1.38 -18.42
CA THR A 136 -13.25 0.11 -18.29
C THR A 136 -13.58 -0.25 -16.84
N LEU A 137 -14.64 -1.04 -16.63
CA LEU A 137 -14.96 -1.62 -15.32
C LEU A 137 -13.78 -2.44 -14.78
N GLU A 138 -13.10 -3.19 -15.64
CA GLU A 138 -11.93 -3.96 -15.29
C GLU A 138 -10.78 -3.07 -14.80
N GLY A 139 -10.46 -2.01 -15.54
CA GLY A 139 -9.45 -1.03 -15.15
C GLY A 139 -9.71 -0.41 -13.79
N LYS A 140 -10.98 -0.07 -13.51
CA LYS A 140 -11.41 0.41 -12.18
C LYS A 140 -11.19 -0.64 -11.08
N LYS A 141 -11.51 -1.91 -11.33
CA LYS A 141 -11.27 -3.00 -10.37
C LYS A 141 -9.77 -3.19 -10.10
N ILE A 142 -8.95 -3.19 -11.15
CA ILE A 142 -7.49 -3.28 -11.01
C ILE A 142 -6.97 -2.12 -10.16
N PHE A 143 -7.36 -0.88 -10.49
CA PHE A 143 -6.93 0.28 -9.72
C PHE A 143 -7.33 0.18 -8.24
N GLN A 144 -8.57 -0.22 -7.94
CA GLN A 144 -9.04 -0.41 -6.55
C GLN A 144 -8.23 -1.46 -5.79
N ILE A 145 -7.96 -2.62 -6.41
CA ILE A 145 -7.17 -3.68 -5.78
C ILE A 145 -5.76 -3.17 -5.47
N VAL A 146 -5.15 -2.45 -6.40
CA VAL A 146 -3.81 -1.89 -6.21
C VAL A 146 -3.81 -0.83 -5.11
N GLU A 147 -4.76 0.11 -5.13
CA GLU A 147 -4.90 1.13 -4.08
C GLU A 147 -5.06 0.49 -2.69
N GLY A 148 -5.92 -0.52 -2.57
CA GLY A 148 -6.10 -1.26 -1.31
C GLY A 148 -4.81 -1.95 -0.84
N PHE A 149 -4.02 -2.49 -1.77
CA PHE A 149 -2.72 -3.06 -1.45
C PHE A 149 -1.72 -1.99 -0.97
N LEU A 150 -1.68 -0.83 -1.62
CA LEU A 150 -0.82 0.28 -1.21
C LEU A 150 -1.16 0.77 0.20
N GLN A 151 -2.45 0.82 0.54
CA GLN A 151 -2.91 1.12 1.91
C GLN A 151 -2.48 0.09 2.95
N ILE A 152 -2.36 -1.19 2.58
CA ILE A 152 -1.81 -2.21 3.49
C ILE A 152 -0.32 -1.93 3.71
N THR A 153 0.42 -1.64 2.64
CA THR A 153 1.87 -1.46 2.73
C THR A 153 2.28 -0.14 3.38
N SER A 154 1.47 0.92 3.25
CA SER A 154 1.74 2.21 3.90
C SER A 154 1.65 2.12 5.42
N LYS A 155 0.88 1.18 5.98
CA LYS A 155 0.85 0.93 7.44
C LYS A 155 2.21 0.54 7.99
N PHE A 156 3.10 -0.07 7.19
CA PHE A 156 4.44 -0.42 7.64
C PHE A 156 5.37 0.79 7.79
N GLU A 157 4.96 1.98 7.34
CA GLU A 157 5.67 3.23 7.65
C GLU A 157 5.51 3.63 9.11
N GLU A 158 4.44 3.19 9.77
CA GLU A 158 4.24 3.36 11.21
C GLU A 158 5.22 2.47 11.99
N SER A 159 5.78 2.98 13.09
CA SER A 159 6.80 2.26 13.88
C SER A 159 6.28 0.97 14.52
N ASP A 160 4.99 0.93 14.82
CA ASP A 160 4.39 -0.08 15.70
C ASP A 160 3.77 -1.25 14.91
N VAL A 161 3.63 -1.10 13.59
CA VAL A 161 3.03 -2.12 12.72
C VAL A 161 4.10 -3.09 12.24
N LYS A 162 4.05 -4.32 12.76
CA LYS A 162 4.97 -5.41 12.39
C LYS A 162 4.42 -6.28 11.27
N SER A 163 3.13 -6.58 11.31
CA SER A 163 2.43 -7.39 10.32
C SER A 163 0.98 -6.93 10.15
N VAL A 164 0.41 -7.25 9.00
CA VAL A 164 -0.99 -7.02 8.64
C VAL A 164 -1.57 -8.34 8.11
N LYS A 165 -2.70 -8.75 8.67
CA LYS A 165 -3.44 -9.93 8.21
C LYS A 165 -4.05 -9.69 6.84
N THR A 166 -4.00 -10.71 5.98
CA THR A 166 -4.45 -10.60 4.58
C THR A 166 -5.84 -11.18 4.34
N ALA A 167 -6.41 -11.91 5.30
CA ALA A 167 -7.69 -12.60 5.12
C ALA A 167 -8.84 -11.67 4.67
N ASP A 168 -8.97 -10.51 5.29
CA ASP A 168 -9.99 -9.52 4.94
C ASP A 168 -9.74 -8.93 3.54
N PHE A 169 -8.46 -8.69 3.21
CA PHE A 169 -8.07 -8.17 1.91
C PHE A 169 -8.37 -9.18 0.78
N LYS A 170 -8.02 -10.46 0.97
CA LYS A 170 -8.34 -11.54 0.02
C LYS A 170 -9.84 -11.63 -0.24
N THR A 171 -10.63 -11.62 0.84
CA THR A 171 -12.10 -11.68 0.76
C THR A 171 -12.67 -10.46 0.03
N TRP A 172 -12.15 -9.27 0.33
CA TRP A 172 -12.57 -8.04 -0.33
C TRP A 172 -12.24 -8.03 -1.82
N VAL A 173 -11.05 -8.49 -2.22
CA VAL A 173 -10.66 -8.61 -3.64
C VAL A 173 -11.55 -9.60 -4.39
N ASP A 174 -11.88 -10.76 -3.81
CA ASP A 174 -12.83 -11.69 -4.42
C ASP A 174 -14.21 -11.05 -4.58
N GLY A 175 -14.65 -10.24 -3.61
CA GLY A 175 -15.87 -9.45 -3.70
C GLY A 175 -15.86 -8.52 -4.91
N ILE A 176 -14.79 -7.74 -5.10
CA ILE A 176 -14.66 -6.81 -6.23
C ILE A 176 -14.67 -7.55 -7.58
N ILE A 177 -13.94 -8.66 -7.67
CA ILE A 177 -13.76 -9.36 -8.94
C ILE A 177 -15.03 -10.08 -9.36
N ASN A 178 -15.72 -10.72 -8.41
CA ASN A 178 -16.97 -11.43 -8.64
C ASN A 178 -18.21 -10.52 -8.72
N ASP A 179 -18.07 -9.22 -8.44
CA ASP A 179 -19.14 -8.25 -8.60
C ASP A 179 -19.42 -7.98 -10.10
N GLY A 180 -20.44 -8.63 -10.65
CA GLY A 180 -20.92 -8.47 -12.03
C GLY A 180 -20.52 -9.59 -13.00
N ASN A 181 -21.34 -9.77 -14.06
CA ASN A 181 -21.15 -10.77 -15.12
C ASN A 181 -20.25 -10.27 -16.25
N SER A 182 -18.95 -10.10 -15.99
CA SER A 182 -17.97 -9.73 -17.04
C SER A 182 -16.92 -10.80 -17.25
N ILE A 183 -16.57 -11.06 -18.51
CA ILE A 183 -15.42 -11.88 -18.88
C ILE A 183 -14.17 -11.25 -18.28
N GLN A 184 -13.51 -11.96 -17.36
CA GLN A 184 -12.28 -11.50 -16.71
C GLN A 184 -11.09 -11.64 -17.67
N SER A 185 -10.34 -10.56 -17.87
CA SER A 185 -9.06 -10.64 -18.56
C SER A 185 -8.05 -11.53 -17.81
N GLU A 186 -7.01 -11.92 -18.52
CA GLU A 186 -5.87 -12.61 -17.93
C GLU A 186 -5.16 -11.76 -16.87
N LYS A 187 -5.08 -10.43 -17.06
CA LYS A 187 -4.45 -9.51 -16.10
C LYS A 187 -5.18 -9.49 -14.77
N LEU A 188 -6.51 -9.38 -14.79
CA LEU A 188 -7.31 -9.39 -13.56
C LEU A 188 -7.23 -10.75 -12.84
N LYS A 189 -7.21 -11.86 -13.58
CA LYS A 189 -7.02 -13.21 -13.02
C LYS A 189 -5.65 -13.40 -12.38
N ASN A 190 -4.60 -12.86 -13.01
CA ASN A 190 -3.24 -12.94 -12.47
C ASN A 190 -3.12 -12.14 -11.17
N ILE A 191 -3.71 -10.94 -11.12
CA ILE A 191 -3.79 -10.13 -9.91
C ILE A 191 -4.59 -10.86 -8.82
N GLN A 192 -5.75 -11.45 -9.14
CA GLN A 192 -6.54 -12.23 -8.18
C GLN A 192 -5.73 -13.39 -7.61
N SER A 193 -5.13 -14.20 -8.50
CA SER A 193 -4.36 -15.39 -8.11
C SER A 193 -3.19 -15.00 -7.22
N TYR A 194 -2.52 -13.89 -7.54
CA TYR A 194 -1.47 -13.33 -6.71
C TYR A 194 -1.98 -12.92 -5.33
N VAL A 195 -3.08 -12.16 -5.24
CA VAL A 195 -3.68 -11.75 -3.95
C VAL A 195 -4.06 -12.98 -3.11
N GLN A 196 -4.65 -14.01 -3.73
CA GLN A 196 -5.02 -15.24 -3.03
C GLN A 196 -3.82 -16.02 -2.51
N SER A 197 -2.69 -15.96 -3.25
CA SER A 197 -1.43 -16.58 -2.86
C SER A 197 -0.65 -15.83 -1.76
N LEU A 198 -1.07 -14.62 -1.38
CA LEU A 198 -0.43 -13.87 -0.30
C LEU A 198 -0.41 -14.72 0.98
N PRO A 199 0.63 -14.59 1.82
CA PRO A 199 0.65 -15.25 3.13
C PRO A 199 -0.49 -14.76 4.02
N ASP A 200 -0.82 -15.50 5.09
CA ASP A 200 -1.86 -15.09 6.06
C ASP A 200 -1.56 -13.72 6.68
N GLU A 201 -0.29 -13.37 6.78
CA GLU A 201 0.19 -12.06 7.22
C GLU A 201 1.34 -11.57 6.34
N ILE A 202 1.26 -10.31 5.91
CA ILE A 202 2.40 -9.57 5.35
C ILE A 202 3.08 -8.87 6.52
N SER A 203 4.40 -9.00 6.62
CA SER A 203 5.22 -8.32 7.61
C SER A 203 6.08 -7.24 6.97
N LYS A 204 6.57 -6.31 7.80
CA LYS A 204 7.53 -5.28 7.38
C LYS A 204 8.81 -5.85 6.76
N SER A 205 9.13 -7.13 6.99
CA SER A 205 10.33 -7.77 6.42
C SER A 205 10.09 -8.41 5.05
N ASN A 206 8.84 -8.77 4.71
CA ASN A 206 8.50 -9.44 3.44
C ASN A 206 7.61 -8.57 2.52
N SER A 207 7.23 -7.37 2.95
CA SER A 207 6.42 -6.48 2.12
C SER A 207 7.15 -6.01 0.87
N ALA A 208 8.49 -5.92 0.86
CA ALA A 208 9.27 -5.60 -0.35
C ALA A 208 8.98 -6.60 -1.49
N ASP A 209 9.05 -7.90 -1.22
CA ASP A 209 8.77 -8.95 -2.21
C ASP A 209 7.32 -8.89 -2.70
N SER A 210 6.42 -8.51 -1.79
CA SER A 210 4.98 -8.44 -2.07
C SER A 210 4.65 -7.22 -2.94
N VAL A 211 5.31 -6.09 -2.70
CA VAL A 211 5.20 -4.87 -3.52
C VAL A 211 5.86 -5.09 -4.88
N GLN A 212 7.02 -5.76 -4.93
CA GLN A 212 7.72 -6.08 -6.18
C GLN A 212 6.87 -6.93 -7.13
N SER A 213 6.23 -7.97 -6.58
CA SER A 213 5.38 -8.87 -7.36
C SER A 213 4.17 -8.12 -7.94
N LEU A 214 3.53 -7.28 -7.13
CA LEU A 214 2.43 -6.44 -7.59
C LEU A 214 2.87 -5.44 -8.66
N TYR A 215 4.01 -4.75 -8.46
CA TYR A 215 4.56 -3.82 -9.45
C TYR A 215 4.79 -4.50 -10.80
N THR A 216 5.34 -5.72 -10.80
CA THR A 216 5.60 -6.49 -12.01
C THR A 216 4.32 -6.84 -12.76
N LEU A 217 3.26 -7.24 -12.04
CA LEU A 217 1.94 -7.55 -12.60
C LEU A 217 1.20 -6.33 -13.14
N ILE A 218 1.37 -5.16 -12.52
CA ILE A 218 0.74 -3.93 -13.01
C ILE A 218 1.43 -3.48 -14.32
N LYS A 219 2.75 -3.62 -14.39
CA LYS A 219 3.55 -3.14 -15.52
C LYS A 219 3.53 -4.07 -16.73
N SER A 220 3.30 -5.38 -16.53
CA SER A 220 3.08 -6.36 -17.62
C SER A 220 1.79 -6.08 -18.39
#